data_AF-A0A7D6BR35-F1
#
_entry.id   AF-A0A7D6BR35-F1
#
_cell.length_a   1.000
_cell.length_b   1.000
_cell.length_c   1.000
_cell.angle_alpha   90.00
_cell.angle_beta   90.00
_cell.angle_gamma   90.00
#
_symmetry.space_group_name_H-M   'P 1'
#
loop_
_entity.id
_entity.type
_entity.pdbx_description
1 polymer ?
#
loop_
_entity_poly.entity_id
_entity_poly.type
_entity_poly.pdbx_seq_one_letter_code
_entity_poly.pdbx_strand_id
1 'polypeptide(L)'
;MRRGQISFDFLVIVVFAFIIFLEMFQLYALESRSSSIIEGKASALSVCSKVARTINEVLKANETSAVVTIPETLDTGDTYYLSIKAAGRRVDVFWPVSAQNRSVTVPILTSNVTERNISKSLGSGETTINITNRNGTVGIFILGTCDNTVCEAGENCENCVADCTCYCGDGLCTHAAGEDCNTCVADCDCEAPASICCPEYTEAHGLCVLQSQMCNP
;
A
#
# COMPACT_ATOMS: atom_id res chain seq x y z
N MET A 1 -49.31 -52.23 -1.24
CA MET A 1 -48.64 -50.91 -1.33
C MET A 1 -49.13 -50.05 -0.16
N ARG A 2 -48.36 -49.93 0.92
CA ARG A 2 -48.69 -49.01 2.02
C ARG A 2 -48.21 -47.61 1.60
N ARG A 3 -49.14 -46.70 1.33
CA ARG A 3 -48.81 -45.29 1.08
C ARG A 3 -48.36 -44.69 2.42
N GLY A 4 -47.12 -44.24 2.50
CA GLY A 4 -46.57 -43.58 3.68
C GLY A 4 -47.25 -42.22 3.84
N GLN A 5 -48.23 -42.14 4.72
CA GLN A 5 -48.85 -40.89 5.11
C GLN A 5 -47.95 -40.27 6.18
N ILE A 6 -47.23 -39.20 5.83
CA ILE A 6 -46.52 -38.38 6.80
C ILE A 6 -47.60 -37.78 7.72
N SER A 7 -47.47 -37.99 9.03
CA SER A 7 -48.39 -37.40 10.00
C SER A 7 -48.29 -35.88 9.91
N PHE A 8 -49.43 -35.20 9.94
CA PHE A 8 -49.50 -33.73 9.96
C PHE A 8 -48.61 -33.14 11.07
N ASP A 9 -48.52 -33.81 12.22
CA ASP A 9 -47.68 -33.41 13.35
C ASP A 9 -46.18 -33.34 12.98
N PHE A 10 -45.70 -34.29 12.17
CA PHE A 10 -44.30 -34.30 11.72
C PHE A 10 -44.01 -33.12 10.79
N LEU A 11 -44.96 -32.78 9.91
CA LEU A 11 -44.84 -31.64 9.01
C LEU A 11 -44.77 -30.31 9.79
N VAL A 12 -45.61 -30.15 10.83
CA VAL A 12 -45.56 -28.97 11.70
C VAL A 12 -44.19 -28.84 12.38
N ILE A 13 -43.65 -29.93 12.93
CA ILE A 13 -42.33 -29.93 13.57
C ILE A 13 -41.22 -29.54 12.58
N VAL A 14 -41.22 -30.09 11.37
CA VAL A 14 -40.22 -29.78 10.34
C VAL A 14 -40.30 -28.30 9.92
N VAL A 15 -41.51 -27.76 9.75
CA VAL A 15 -41.69 -26.34 9.40
C VAL A 15 -41.17 -25.44 10.53
N PHE A 16 -41.48 -25.73 11.79
CA PHE A 16 -40.95 -24.97 12.92
C PHE A 16 -39.42 -25.04 13.02
N ALA A 17 -38.83 -26.23 12.84
CA ALA A 17 -37.39 -26.39 12.82
C ALA A 17 -36.73 -25.59 11.68
N PHE A 18 -37.35 -25.55 10.50
CA PHE A 18 -36.87 -24.79 9.36
C PHE A 18 -36.95 -23.29 9.60
N ILE A 19 -38.04 -22.78 10.20
CA ILE A 19 -38.17 -21.37 10.58
C ILE A 19 -37.07 -20.98 11.56
N ILE A 20 -36.85 -21.76 12.63
CA ILE A 20 -35.78 -21.49 13.61
C ILE A 20 -34.40 -21.49 12.95
N PHE A 21 -34.15 -22.45 12.05
CA PHE A 21 -32.88 -22.53 11.31
C PHE A 21 -32.66 -21.29 10.43
N LEU A 22 -33.69 -20.82 9.73
CA LEU A 22 -33.62 -19.61 8.92
C LEU A 22 -33.33 -18.36 9.76
N GLU A 23 -33.97 -18.22 10.91
CA GLU A 23 -33.70 -17.11 11.84
C GLU A 23 -32.25 -17.14 12.37
N MET A 24 -31.76 -18.33 12.75
CA MET A 24 -30.36 -18.50 13.17
C MET A 24 -29.37 -18.16 12.05
N PHE A 25 -29.66 -18.57 10.82
CA PHE A 25 -28.81 -18.26 9.67
C PHE A 25 -28.74 -16.75 9.40
N GLN A 26 -29.88 -16.04 9.52
CA GLN A 26 -29.92 -14.59 9.38
C GLN A 26 -29.10 -13.88 10.48
N LEU A 27 -29.23 -14.32 11.74
CA LEU A 27 -28.44 -13.78 12.86
C LEU A 27 -26.94 -13.99 12.65
N TYR A 28 -26.53 -15.19 12.23
CA TYR A 28 -25.13 -15.49 11.93
C TYR A 28 -24.58 -14.61 10.80
N ALA A 29 -25.34 -14.45 9.72
CA ALA A 29 -24.95 -13.60 8.60
C ALA A 29 -24.81 -12.11 9.00
N LEU A 30 -25.62 -11.64 9.96
CA LEU A 30 -25.50 -10.28 10.51
C LEU A 30 -24.25 -10.13 11.39
N GLU A 31 -23.96 -11.11 12.24
CA GLU A 31 -22.80 -11.08 13.14
C GLU A 31 -21.47 -11.06 12.36
N SER A 32 -21.35 -11.91 11.33
CA SER A 32 -20.16 -11.96 10.47
C SER A 32 -19.86 -10.60 9.80
N ARG A 33 -20.89 -9.88 9.33
CA ARG A 33 -20.74 -8.54 8.76
C ARG A 33 -20.33 -7.50 9.80
N SER A 34 -20.76 -7.66 11.04
CA SER A 34 -20.41 -6.73 12.11
C SER A 34 -18.93 -6.87 12.52
N SER A 35 -18.41 -8.10 12.53
CA SER A 35 -16.99 -8.37 12.88
C SER A 35 -16.06 -7.70 11.89
N SER A 36 -16.30 -7.88 10.58
CA SER A 36 -15.43 -7.30 9.55
C SER A 36 -15.40 -5.76 9.60
N ILE A 37 -16.54 -5.13 9.90
CA ILE A 37 -16.60 -3.66 10.06
C ILE A 37 -15.77 -3.20 11.27
N ILE A 38 -15.84 -3.92 12.39
CA ILE A 38 -15.10 -3.59 13.61
C ILE A 38 -13.59 -3.78 13.39
N GLU A 39 -13.20 -4.89 12.78
CA GLU A 39 -11.81 -5.20 12.43
C GLU A 39 -11.22 -4.14 11.49
N GLY A 40 -11.93 -3.80 10.40
CA GLY A 40 -11.49 -2.76 9.47
C GLY A 40 -11.31 -1.40 10.15
N LYS A 41 -12.23 -1.03 11.05
CA LYS A 41 -12.11 0.21 11.83
C LYS A 41 -10.93 0.19 12.80
N ALA A 42 -10.69 -0.95 13.47
CA ALA A 42 -9.58 -1.10 14.40
C ALA A 42 -8.23 -1.04 13.68
N SER A 43 -8.10 -1.72 12.54
CA SER A 43 -6.92 -1.69 11.67
C SER A 43 -6.67 -0.27 11.13
N ALA A 44 -7.70 0.40 10.60
CA ALA A 44 -7.59 1.79 10.15
C ALA A 44 -7.18 2.76 11.28
N LEU A 45 -7.72 2.57 12.49
CA LEU A 45 -7.33 3.35 13.67
C LEU A 45 -5.87 3.10 14.09
N SER A 46 -5.40 1.85 13.99
CA SER A 46 -4.01 1.49 14.26
C SER A 46 -3.06 2.23 13.31
N VAL A 47 -3.35 2.22 12.01
CA VAL A 47 -2.57 2.94 10.98
C VAL A 47 -2.57 4.45 11.24
N CYS A 48 -3.76 5.06 11.39
CA CYS A 48 -3.89 6.49 11.72
C CYS A 48 -3.10 6.89 12.97
N SER A 49 -3.22 6.09 14.04
CA SER A 49 -2.58 6.37 15.33
C SER A 49 -1.07 6.22 15.26
N LYS A 50 -0.57 5.21 14.53
CA LYS A 50 0.87 5.00 14.31
C LYS A 50 1.49 6.21 13.61
N VAL A 51 0.89 6.66 12.50
CA VAL A 51 1.36 7.83 11.75
C VAL A 51 1.31 9.09 12.61
N ALA A 52 0.16 9.38 13.23
CA ALA A 52 0.00 10.57 14.08
C ALA A 52 0.99 10.58 15.25
N ARG A 53 1.22 9.43 15.89
CA ARG A 53 2.19 9.26 16.96
C ARG A 53 3.60 9.57 16.48
N THR A 54 4.03 8.99 15.35
CA THR A 54 5.38 9.25 14.84
C THR A 54 5.59 10.71 14.45
N ILE A 55 4.59 11.37 13.85
CA ILE A 55 4.65 12.82 13.60
C ILE A 55 4.90 13.60 14.89
N ASN A 56 4.16 13.27 15.95
CA ASN A 56 4.30 13.94 17.25
C ASN A 56 5.65 13.64 17.93
N GLU A 57 6.20 12.43 17.75
CA GLU A 57 7.51 12.03 18.27
C GLU A 57 8.66 12.75 17.53
N VAL A 58 8.62 12.78 16.19
CA VAL A 58 9.61 13.49 15.35
C VAL A 58 9.60 14.99 15.61
N LEU A 59 8.46 15.58 15.92
CA LEU A 59 8.41 16.99 16.33
C LEU A 59 9.14 17.22 17.66
N LYS A 60 8.95 16.33 18.65
CA LYS A 60 9.57 16.48 19.98
C LYS A 60 11.09 16.36 19.91
N ALA A 61 11.60 15.53 19.02
CA ALA A 61 13.03 15.36 18.83
C ALA A 61 13.51 16.27 17.69
N ASN A 62 14.15 17.38 18.05
CA ASN A 62 14.61 18.37 17.07
C ASN A 62 15.59 17.73 16.07
N GLU A 63 15.46 18.05 14.78
CA GLU A 63 16.32 17.53 13.69
C GLU A 63 16.32 16.00 13.51
N THR A 64 15.22 15.33 13.88
CA THR A 64 15.09 13.88 13.69
C THR A 64 14.29 13.52 12.44
N SER A 65 14.59 12.33 11.92
CA SER A 65 13.82 11.68 10.86
C SER A 65 13.34 10.32 11.37
N ALA A 66 12.12 9.94 11.02
CA ALA A 66 11.58 8.61 11.30
C ALA A 66 10.91 8.05 10.04
N VAL A 67 10.99 6.73 9.89
CA VAL A 67 10.33 6.00 8.82
C VAL A 67 9.17 5.23 9.42
N VAL A 68 7.98 5.39 8.85
CA VAL A 68 6.79 4.62 9.23
C VAL A 68 6.41 3.70 8.09
N THR A 69 6.53 2.40 8.31
CA THR A 69 5.96 1.39 7.41
C THR A 69 4.49 1.21 7.75
N ILE A 70 3.63 1.34 6.73
CA ILE A 70 2.20 1.09 6.81
C ILE A 70 1.84 -0.12 5.93
N PRO A 71 0.88 -0.97 6.39
CA PRO A 71 0.49 -2.15 5.63
C PRO A 71 -0.21 -1.74 4.33
N GLU A 72 -0.10 -2.57 3.30
CA GLU A 72 -0.74 -2.31 2.01
C GLU A 72 -2.27 -2.31 2.11
N THR A 73 -2.83 -3.29 2.83
CA THR A 73 -4.26 -3.44 3.07
C THR A 73 -4.57 -3.39 4.56
N LEU A 74 -5.84 -3.15 4.90
CA LEU A 74 -6.34 -3.37 6.26
C LEU A 74 -6.37 -4.86 6.58
N ASP A 75 -6.57 -5.21 7.85
CA ASP A 75 -6.70 -6.60 8.32
C ASP A 75 -7.87 -7.34 7.64
N THR A 76 -8.85 -6.58 7.11
CA THR A 76 -9.98 -7.08 6.33
C THR A 76 -9.63 -7.40 4.87
N GLY A 77 -8.42 -7.06 4.41
CA GLY A 77 -8.00 -7.12 3.02
C GLY A 77 -8.43 -5.91 2.17
N ASP A 78 -9.13 -4.94 2.75
CA ASP A 78 -9.58 -3.75 2.03
C ASP A 78 -8.43 -2.77 1.77
N THR A 79 -8.40 -2.20 0.56
CA THR A 79 -7.54 -1.07 0.22
C THR A 79 -8.01 0.19 0.93
N TYR A 80 -7.08 1.07 1.32
CA TYR A 80 -7.42 2.32 2.00
C TYR A 80 -6.63 3.52 1.46
N TYR A 81 -7.10 4.71 1.81
CA TYR A 81 -6.52 6.00 1.49
C TYR A 81 -6.10 6.69 2.78
N LEU A 82 -4.82 7.00 2.91
CA LEU A 82 -4.30 7.85 3.97
C LEU A 82 -4.35 9.31 3.51
N SER A 83 -4.76 10.23 4.37
CA SER A 83 -4.83 11.68 4.13
C SER A 83 -4.33 12.44 5.35
N ILE A 84 -3.25 13.20 5.20
CA ILE A 84 -2.70 14.03 6.28
C ILE A 84 -3.03 15.49 6.02
N LYS A 85 -3.80 16.12 6.90
CA LYS A 85 -4.24 17.52 6.76
C LYS A 85 -3.58 18.37 7.81
N ALA A 86 -2.63 19.21 7.39
CA ALA A 86 -1.91 20.08 8.32
C ALA A 86 -2.79 21.20 8.89
N ALA A 87 -3.56 21.93 8.06
CA ALA A 87 -4.55 22.90 8.56
C ALA A 87 -5.58 22.26 9.51
N GLY A 88 -5.97 21.02 9.23
CA GLY A 88 -6.91 20.26 10.06
C GLY A 88 -6.28 19.60 11.29
N ARG A 89 -4.94 19.65 11.43
CA ARG A 89 -4.14 18.96 12.44
C ARG A 89 -4.62 17.52 12.66
N ARG A 90 -4.74 16.76 11.58
CA ARG A 90 -5.28 15.39 11.65
C ARG A 90 -4.76 14.47 10.56
N VAL A 91 -4.78 13.19 10.87
CA VAL A 91 -4.58 12.07 9.95
C VAL A 91 -5.92 11.39 9.76
N ASP A 92 -6.38 11.31 8.52
CA ASP A 92 -7.61 10.66 8.10
C ASP A 92 -7.24 9.38 7.32
N VAL A 93 -7.88 8.24 7.63
CA VAL A 93 -7.83 7.02 6.82
C VAL A 93 -9.22 6.74 6.30
N PHE A 94 -9.36 6.56 4.99
CA PHE A 94 -10.62 6.25 4.31
C PHE A 94 -10.56 4.87 3.68
N TRP A 95 -11.61 4.07 3.79
CA TRP A 95 -11.69 2.78 3.10
C TRP A 95 -13.13 2.49 2.64
N PRO A 96 -13.32 1.86 1.47
CA PRO A 96 -14.64 1.49 0.97
C PRO A 96 -15.12 0.21 1.65
N VAL A 97 -16.34 0.21 2.20
CA VAL A 97 -17.03 -1.01 2.67
C VAL A 97 -18.39 -1.08 1.99
N SER A 98 -18.59 -2.04 1.08
CA SER A 98 -19.88 -2.30 0.44
C SER A 98 -20.58 -1.02 -0.07
N ALA A 99 -19.87 -0.21 -0.86
CA ALA A 99 -20.32 1.06 -1.45
C ALA A 99 -20.49 2.26 -0.48
N GLN A 100 -20.17 2.12 0.81
CA GLN A 100 -20.07 3.24 1.74
C GLN A 100 -18.60 3.52 2.09
N ASN A 101 -18.17 4.78 1.93
CA ASN A 101 -16.86 5.21 2.42
C ASN A 101 -16.90 5.34 3.95
N ARG A 102 -16.01 4.62 4.62
CA ARG A 102 -15.75 4.76 6.05
C ARG A 102 -14.49 5.59 6.25
N SER A 103 -14.41 6.25 7.39
CA SER A 103 -13.22 7.02 7.76
C SER A 103 -12.93 6.96 9.24
N VAL A 104 -11.64 6.96 9.58
CA VAL A 104 -11.14 7.21 10.94
C VAL A 104 -10.27 8.44 10.91
N THR A 105 -10.37 9.26 11.94
CA THR A 105 -9.63 10.50 12.08
C THR A 105 -8.91 10.50 13.41
N VAL A 106 -7.61 10.79 13.40
CA VAL A 106 -6.77 10.96 14.60
C VAL A 106 -6.11 12.34 14.58
N PRO A 107 -6.15 13.11 15.68
CA PRO A 107 -5.55 14.43 15.73
C PRO A 107 -4.01 14.37 15.81
N ILE A 108 -3.37 15.38 15.25
CA ILE A 108 -1.94 15.66 15.33
C ILE A 108 -1.75 16.81 16.34
N LEU A 109 -0.77 16.69 17.24
CA LEU A 109 -0.58 17.65 18.32
C LEU A 109 0.13 18.93 17.87
N THR A 110 0.57 19.01 16.62
CA THR A 110 1.32 20.16 16.08
C THR A 110 0.63 20.83 14.90
N SER A 111 0.78 22.15 14.83
CA SER A 111 0.40 22.98 13.68
C SER A 111 1.53 23.11 12.66
N ASN A 112 2.75 22.68 13.00
CA ASN A 112 3.94 22.86 12.17
C ASN A 112 4.18 21.63 11.29
N VAL A 113 3.17 21.24 10.52
CA VAL A 113 3.31 20.22 9.48
C VAL A 113 3.20 20.95 8.15
N THR A 114 4.16 20.76 7.24
CA THR A 114 4.02 21.35 5.89
C THR A 114 2.82 20.71 5.19
N GLU A 115 1.90 21.51 4.66
CA GLU A 115 0.77 21.02 3.87
C GLU A 115 1.29 20.30 2.62
N ARG A 116 1.24 18.98 2.67
CA ARG A 116 1.14 18.16 1.48
C ARG A 116 -0.12 17.32 1.69
N ASN A 117 -1.12 17.52 0.85
CA ASN A 117 -2.28 16.62 0.80
C ASN A 117 -1.76 15.32 0.23
N ILE A 118 -1.33 14.41 1.10
CA ILE A 118 -0.84 13.13 0.66
C ILE A 118 -2.03 12.18 0.66
N SER A 119 -2.49 11.81 -0.52
CA SER A 119 -3.51 10.79 -0.74
C SER A 119 -2.92 9.67 -1.56
N LYS A 120 -2.62 8.53 -0.95
CA LYS A 120 -2.14 7.33 -1.64
C LYS A 120 -3.19 6.24 -1.56
N SER A 121 -3.56 5.69 -2.71
CA SER A 121 -4.23 4.39 -2.80
C SER A 121 -3.15 3.33 -2.61
N LEU A 122 -3.22 2.55 -1.53
CA LEU A 122 -2.31 1.42 -1.34
C LEU A 122 -2.95 0.18 -1.98
N GLY A 123 -2.31 -0.35 -3.03
CA GLY A 123 -2.81 -1.52 -3.78
C GLY A 123 -1.73 -2.46 -4.33
N SER A 124 -0.45 -2.21 -4.02
CA SER A 124 0.66 -3.17 -4.25
C SER A 124 1.91 -2.75 -3.48
N GLY A 125 2.25 -3.46 -2.40
CA GLY A 125 3.46 -3.30 -1.59
C GLY A 125 3.31 -2.48 -0.30
N GLU A 126 4.18 -2.77 0.68
CA GLU A 126 4.35 -1.94 1.88
C GLU A 126 4.75 -0.53 1.49
N THR A 127 4.07 0.49 2.04
CA THR A 127 4.44 1.89 1.81
C THR A 127 5.24 2.41 3.00
N THR A 128 6.36 3.06 2.71
CA THR A 128 7.17 3.75 3.70
C THR A 128 6.91 5.25 3.66
N ILE A 129 6.68 5.83 4.83
CA ILE A 129 6.47 7.27 5.02
C ILE A 129 7.68 7.81 5.77
N ASN A 130 8.45 8.68 5.11
CA ASN A 130 9.54 9.43 5.71
C ASN A 130 9.02 10.71 6.34
N ILE A 131 9.24 10.85 7.64
CA ILE A 131 8.82 12.01 8.43
C ILE A 131 10.08 12.68 8.94
N THR A 132 10.32 13.92 8.55
CA THR A 132 11.55 14.66 8.89
C THR A 132 11.22 15.96 9.59
N ASN A 133 11.87 16.27 10.71
CA ASN A 133 11.78 17.58 11.36
C ASN A 133 12.91 18.48 10.90
N ARG A 134 12.59 19.60 10.24
CA ARG A 134 13.54 20.66 9.90
C ARG A 134 13.15 21.93 10.65
N ASN A 135 13.95 22.33 11.63
CA ASN A 135 13.77 23.55 12.42
C ASN A 135 12.36 23.69 13.03
N GLY A 136 11.81 22.60 13.59
CA GLY A 136 10.49 22.61 14.23
C GLY A 136 9.31 22.52 13.26
N THR A 137 9.58 22.32 11.96
CA THR A 137 8.57 22.02 10.94
C THR A 137 8.73 20.57 10.48
N VAL A 138 7.66 19.79 10.58
CA VAL A 138 7.63 18.39 10.14
C VAL A 138 7.26 18.34 8.65
N GLY A 139 8.23 17.93 7.84
CA GLY A 139 8.03 17.52 6.46
C GLY A 139 7.65 16.04 6.41
N ILE A 140 6.65 15.72 5.60
CA ILE A 140 6.20 14.35 5.36
C ILE A 140 6.41 14.05 3.88
N PHE A 141 7.12 12.96 3.62
CA PHE A 141 7.48 12.48 2.29
C PHE A 141 7.06 11.02 2.21
N ILE A 142 6.19 10.67 1.28
CA ILE A 142 5.91 9.27 0.97
C ILE A 142 6.83 8.92 -0.18
N LEU A 143 7.66 7.90 -0.02
CA LEU A 143 8.44 7.41 -1.14
C LEU A 143 7.49 6.70 -2.12
N GLY A 144 7.52 7.10 -3.39
CA GLY A 144 6.74 6.46 -4.44
C GLY A 144 5.32 6.98 -4.60
N THR A 145 5.11 8.28 -4.77
CA THR A 145 3.81 8.86 -5.13
C THR A 145 3.78 9.34 -6.57
N CYS A 146 3.08 8.59 -7.41
CA CYS A 146 2.86 8.97 -8.81
C CYS A 146 1.94 10.18 -8.97
N ASP A 147 2.05 10.86 -10.12
CA ASP A 147 1.39 12.10 -10.53
C ASP A 147 1.92 13.40 -9.86
N ASN A 148 3.18 13.41 -9.41
CA ASN A 148 3.88 14.59 -8.90
C ASN A 148 4.87 15.24 -9.90
N THR A 149 5.03 14.66 -11.09
CA THR A 149 5.94 15.07 -12.18
C THR A 149 7.45 14.94 -11.92
N VAL A 150 7.84 14.33 -10.80
CA VAL A 150 9.23 14.07 -10.43
C VAL A 150 9.38 12.59 -10.14
N CYS A 151 10.26 11.91 -10.88
CA CYS A 151 10.61 10.52 -10.62
C CYS A 151 11.45 10.39 -9.32
N GLU A 152 10.79 10.06 -8.20
CA GLU A 152 11.41 9.95 -6.87
C GLU A 152 12.05 8.56 -6.64
N ALA A 153 12.87 8.45 -5.59
CA ALA A 153 13.50 7.17 -5.25
C ALA A 153 12.44 6.10 -4.90
N GLY A 154 12.43 5.00 -5.66
CA GLY A 154 11.43 3.93 -5.57
C GLY A 154 10.31 4.03 -6.62
N GLU A 155 10.27 5.12 -7.39
CA GLU A 155 9.47 5.26 -8.60
C GLU A 155 10.29 4.83 -9.81
N ASN A 156 9.63 4.20 -10.76
CA ASN A 156 10.19 3.83 -12.03
C ASN A 156 9.09 3.91 -13.10
N CYS A 157 9.47 3.78 -14.36
CA CYS A 157 8.53 3.93 -15.44
C CYS A 157 7.55 2.77 -15.60
N GLU A 158 7.68 1.67 -14.83
CA GLU A 158 6.67 0.61 -14.77
C GLU A 158 5.60 0.90 -13.71
N ASN A 159 6.02 1.36 -12.54
CA ASN A 159 5.14 1.59 -11.40
C ASN A 159 4.61 3.03 -11.33
N CYS A 160 5.21 3.95 -12.09
CA CYS A 160 4.98 5.38 -11.99
C CYS A 160 5.16 6.13 -13.31
N VAL A 161 4.60 5.58 -14.41
CA VAL A 161 4.71 6.09 -15.79
C VAL A 161 4.46 7.61 -15.91
N ALA A 162 3.56 8.16 -15.09
CA ALA A 162 3.19 9.58 -15.13
C ALA A 162 4.32 10.51 -14.67
N ASP A 163 5.19 10.05 -13.77
CA ASP A 163 6.29 10.84 -13.18
C ASP A 163 7.65 10.38 -13.71
N CYS A 164 7.79 9.08 -13.94
CA CYS A 164 8.94 8.43 -14.53
C CYS A 164 8.59 8.01 -15.96
N THR A 165 8.95 8.84 -16.95
CA THR A 165 8.90 8.41 -18.35
C THR A 165 10.17 7.63 -18.67
N CYS A 166 10.06 6.42 -19.24
CA CYS A 166 11.23 5.78 -19.86
C CYS A 166 11.55 6.53 -21.16
N TYR A 167 12.77 7.03 -21.30
CA TYR A 167 13.23 7.74 -22.50
C TYR A 167 13.96 6.78 -23.44
N CYS A 168 13.24 5.77 -23.95
CA CYS A 168 13.87 4.87 -24.91
C CYS A 168 14.28 5.62 -26.20
N GLY A 169 15.54 5.57 -26.60
CA GLY A 169 16.14 6.16 -27.80
C GLY A 169 17.02 7.39 -27.54
N ASP A 170 17.34 7.73 -26.29
CA ASP A 170 18.21 8.85 -25.93
C ASP A 170 19.70 8.48 -25.77
N GLY A 171 20.02 7.18 -25.88
CA GLY A 171 21.36 6.62 -25.78
C GLY A 171 21.88 6.42 -24.35
N LEU A 172 21.04 6.58 -23.32
CA LEU A 172 21.41 6.37 -21.91
C LEU A 172 20.49 5.33 -21.25
N CYS A 173 21.03 4.21 -20.79
CA CYS A 173 20.26 3.24 -20.00
C CYS A 173 20.06 3.70 -18.54
N THR A 174 18.97 4.40 -18.30
CA THR A 174 18.63 5.05 -17.02
C THR A 174 17.90 4.08 -16.09
N HIS A 175 18.65 3.14 -15.51
CA HIS A 175 18.11 2.11 -14.60
C HIS A 175 17.28 2.67 -13.43
N ALA A 176 17.65 3.86 -12.92
CA ALA A 176 16.91 4.54 -11.86
C ALA A 176 15.49 4.96 -12.29
N ALA A 177 15.24 5.12 -13.59
CA ALA A 177 13.94 5.40 -14.17
C ALA A 177 13.20 4.12 -14.61
N GLY A 178 13.74 2.92 -14.40
CA GLY A 178 13.12 1.65 -14.81
C GLY A 178 13.49 1.17 -16.21
N GLU A 179 14.50 1.78 -16.83
CA GLU A 179 15.01 1.30 -18.12
C GLU A 179 15.87 0.05 -17.91
N ASP A 180 15.48 -1.02 -18.57
CA ASP A 180 16.21 -2.28 -18.62
C ASP A 180 16.13 -2.91 -20.02
N CYS A 181 16.68 -4.12 -20.17
CA CYS A 181 16.67 -4.83 -21.45
C CYS A 181 15.31 -5.24 -21.97
N ASN A 182 14.29 -5.30 -21.11
CA ASN A 182 12.91 -5.61 -21.49
C ASN A 182 12.12 -4.34 -21.81
N THR A 183 12.44 -3.21 -21.17
CA THR A 183 11.70 -1.95 -21.30
C THR A 183 12.31 -0.97 -22.32
N CYS A 184 13.65 -0.86 -22.40
CA CYS A 184 14.37 0.02 -23.35
C CYS A 184 15.63 -0.64 -23.95
N VAL A 185 15.44 -1.71 -24.74
CA VAL A 185 16.51 -2.44 -25.46
C VAL A 185 17.38 -1.56 -26.39
N ALA A 186 16.90 -0.37 -26.76
CA ALA A 186 17.61 0.53 -27.66
C ALA A 186 18.75 1.31 -26.99
N ASP A 187 18.65 1.59 -25.69
CA ASP A 187 19.66 2.36 -24.93
C ASP A 187 20.36 1.52 -23.89
N CYS A 188 19.66 0.51 -23.36
CA CYS A 188 20.25 -0.56 -22.60
C CYS A 188 20.91 -1.50 -23.59
N ASP A 189 22.25 -1.50 -23.61
CA ASP A 189 23.08 -2.28 -24.52
C ASP A 189 22.90 -3.78 -24.24
N CYS A 190 21.82 -4.32 -24.77
CA CYS A 190 21.33 -5.68 -24.52
C CYS A 190 21.69 -6.59 -25.69
N GLU A 191 22.79 -6.29 -26.38
CA GLU A 191 23.46 -7.27 -27.23
C GLU A 191 23.91 -8.43 -26.35
N ALA A 192 23.08 -9.48 -26.29
CA ALA A 192 23.56 -10.77 -25.86
C ALA A 192 24.43 -11.36 -26.98
N PRO A 193 25.71 -11.64 -26.74
CA PRO A 193 26.30 -12.87 -27.19
C PRO A 193 26.29 -13.85 -26.03
N ALA A 194 25.93 -15.09 -26.30
CA ALA A 194 26.20 -16.21 -25.41
C ALA A 194 27.63 -16.08 -24.86
N SER A 195 27.79 -16.14 -23.52
CA SER A 195 29.04 -16.25 -22.73
C SER A 195 29.50 -15.08 -21.82
N ILE A 196 28.68 -14.07 -21.50
CA ILE A 196 29.02 -13.13 -20.40
C ILE A 196 28.22 -13.45 -19.13
N CYS A 197 28.94 -13.99 -18.15
CA CYS A 197 28.50 -14.12 -16.77
C CYS A 197 28.49 -12.76 -16.07
N CYS A 198 27.33 -12.29 -15.63
CA CYS A 198 27.23 -11.29 -14.56
C CYS A 198 26.78 -12.03 -13.28
N PRO A 199 27.71 -12.40 -12.37
CA PRO A 199 27.29 -12.85 -11.04
C PRO A 199 26.99 -11.62 -10.19
N GLU A 200 25.81 -11.66 -9.57
CA GLU A 200 25.36 -10.84 -8.44
C GLU A 200 25.38 -9.31 -8.57
N TYR A 201 24.16 -8.78 -8.54
CA TYR A 201 23.80 -7.48 -8.00
C TYR A 201 24.71 -7.07 -6.83
N THR A 202 25.53 -6.04 -7.03
CA THR A 202 26.01 -5.21 -5.91
C THR A 202 25.81 -3.74 -6.27
N GLU A 203 25.07 -3.06 -5.39
CA GLU A 203 24.74 -1.64 -5.44
C GLU A 203 26.01 -0.79 -5.29
N ALA A 204 26.82 -0.65 -6.34
CA ALA A 204 27.83 0.38 -6.38
C ALA A 204 28.41 0.57 -7.79
N HIS A 205 28.07 1.72 -8.37
CA HIS A 205 28.83 2.43 -9.39
C HIS A 205 28.75 1.89 -10.82
N GLY A 206 28.11 2.68 -11.67
CA GLY A 206 28.22 2.56 -13.12
C GLY A 206 29.69 2.55 -13.55
N LEU A 207 30.04 1.47 -14.24
CA LEU A 207 31.07 1.29 -15.26
C LEU A 207 31.36 -0.22 -15.30
N CYS A 208 30.97 -0.89 -16.39
CA CYS A 208 31.46 -2.23 -16.67
C CYS A 208 32.96 -2.11 -17.00
N VAL A 209 33.82 -2.19 -15.99
CA VAL A 209 35.27 -2.19 -16.21
C VAL A 209 35.64 -3.60 -16.64
N LEU A 210 35.99 -3.75 -17.92
CA LEU A 210 36.62 -4.93 -18.50
C LEU A 210 37.80 -5.41 -17.64
N GLN A 211 37.56 -6.36 -16.73
CA GLN A 211 38.63 -7.17 -16.14
C GLN A 211 38.69 -8.49 -16.90
N SER A 212 39.59 -8.52 -17.86
CA SER A 212 39.81 -9.55 -18.87
C SER A 212 40.45 -10.85 -18.34
N GLN A 213 40.03 -11.40 -17.20
CA GLN A 213 40.75 -12.57 -16.64
C GLN A 213 39.93 -13.77 -16.13
N MET A 214 38.60 -13.83 -16.25
CA MET A 214 37.87 -15.04 -15.80
C MET A 214 36.72 -15.51 -16.69
N CYS A 215 36.87 -15.44 -18.02
CA CYS A 215 36.02 -16.19 -18.95
C CYS A 215 36.93 -17.00 -19.89
N ASN A 216 37.14 -18.27 -19.58
CA ASN A 216 37.74 -19.25 -20.48
C ASN A 216 36.59 -20.11 -21.04
N PRO A 217 36.65 -20.52 -22.32
CA PRO A 217 35.48 -20.89 -23.13
C PRO A 217 34.77 -22.17 -22.68
#